data_AF-A0AAW1WZ17-F1
#
_entry.id   AF-A0AAW1WZ17-F1
#
_cell.length_a   1.000
_cell.length_b   1.000
_cell.length_c   1.000
_cell.angle_alpha   90.00
_cell.angle_beta   90.00
_cell.angle_gamma   90.00
#
_symmetry.space_group_name_H-M   'P 1'
#
loop_
_entity.id
_entity.type
_entity.pdbx_description
1 polymer ?
#
loop_
_entity_poly.entity_id
_entity_poly.type
_entity_poly.pdbx_seq_one_letter_code
_entity_poly.pdbx_strand_id
1 'polypeptide(L)'
;MHLCNNIFLPSSCSKNGSIVYKAQSQDEDALVHAAAQLHMVFVNKNANILEIKFNGSTIQYEALDILEFTSDRKRMSIVVKDCHNGRIILLSKGADESILPYACAGW
;
A
#
# COMPACT_ATOMS: atom_id res chain seq x y z
N MET A 1 2.86 4.49 -1.51
CA MET A 1 3.22 3.33 -2.36
C MET A 1 2.81 1.99 -1.77
N HIS A 2 2.99 1.75 -0.47
CA HIS A 2 2.73 0.44 0.15
C HIS A 2 1.24 0.02 0.21
N LEU A 3 0.30 0.97 0.30
CA LEU A 3 -1.13 0.66 0.41
C LEU A 3 -1.82 0.31 -0.92
N CYS A 4 -1.24 0.76 -2.04
CA CYS A 4 -1.88 0.70 -3.35
C CYS A 4 -1.49 -0.54 -4.15
N ASN A 5 -0.84 -1.55 -3.56
CA ASN A 5 -0.54 -2.80 -4.27
C ASN A 5 -1.30 -3.95 -3.64
N ASN A 6 -1.89 -4.80 -4.48
CA ASN A 6 -2.66 -5.99 -4.07
C ASN A 6 -1.82 -7.10 -3.42
N ILE A 7 -0.54 -6.84 -3.12
CA ILE A 7 0.48 -7.86 -3.12
C ILE A 7 1.29 -7.89 -1.81
N PHE A 8 1.17 -6.86 -0.97
CA PHE A 8 1.87 -6.79 0.32
C PHE A 8 1.22 -7.62 1.43
N LEU A 9 0.63 -8.78 1.11
CA LEU A 9 0.17 -9.69 2.14
C LEU A 9 1.38 -10.49 2.66
N PRO A 10 1.62 -10.52 3.98
CA PRO A 10 2.60 -11.43 4.55
C PRO A 10 2.12 -12.86 4.27
N SER A 11 2.75 -13.52 3.30
CA SER A 11 2.28 -14.81 2.81
C SER A 11 2.67 -15.98 3.74
N SER A 12 3.63 -15.76 4.64
CA SER A 12 3.92 -16.60 5.80
C SER A 12 4.96 -15.94 6.71
N CYS A 13 4.89 -16.25 8.01
CA CYS A 13 6.03 -16.05 8.92
C CYS A 13 7.03 -17.16 8.64
N SER A 14 8.22 -16.83 8.11
CA SER A 14 9.32 -17.79 8.12
C SER A 14 9.69 -18.13 9.56
N LYS A 15 10.25 -19.32 9.81
CA LYS A 15 10.66 -19.80 11.16
C LYS A 15 11.63 -18.86 11.90
N ASN A 16 12.19 -17.87 11.20
CA ASN A 16 13.13 -16.87 11.72
C ASN A 16 12.49 -15.50 12.05
N GLY A 17 11.15 -15.36 11.98
CA GLY A 17 10.46 -14.08 12.24
C GLY A 17 10.58 -13.05 11.12
N SER A 18 11.16 -13.43 9.98
CA SER A 18 11.17 -12.60 8.77
C SER A 18 9.84 -12.70 8.03
N ILE A 19 9.26 -11.54 7.72
CA ILE A 19 8.04 -11.43 6.92
C ILE A 19 8.40 -11.63 5.46
N VAL A 20 7.81 -12.66 4.82
CA VAL A 20 7.98 -12.90 3.39
C VAL A 20 6.83 -12.26 2.64
N TYR A 21 7.15 -11.17 1.95
CA TYR A 21 6.26 -10.51 1.01
C TYR A 21 6.35 -11.21 -0.35
N LYS A 22 5.21 -11.43 -1.00
CA LYS A 22 5.20 -11.75 -2.43
C LYS A 22 5.07 -10.45 -3.22
N ALA A 23 5.58 -10.42 -4.44
CA ALA A 23 5.47 -9.32 -5.41
C ALA A 23 4.95 -9.90 -6.74
N GLN A 24 4.11 -9.19 -7.51
CA GLN A 24 3.67 -9.63 -8.85
C GLN A 24 4.61 -9.10 -9.93
N SER A 25 5.51 -8.17 -9.57
CA SER A 25 6.50 -7.59 -10.48
C SER A 25 7.80 -7.27 -9.73
N GLN A 26 8.90 -7.19 -10.48
CA GLN A 26 10.23 -6.87 -9.94
C GLN A 26 10.29 -5.47 -9.31
N ASP A 27 9.57 -4.50 -9.90
CA ASP A 27 9.51 -3.13 -9.37
C ASP A 27 8.84 -3.09 -8.00
N GLU A 28 7.81 -3.90 -7.79
CA GLU A 28 7.13 -3.99 -6.50
C GLU A 28 8.01 -4.64 -5.44
N ASP A 29 8.81 -5.65 -5.79
CA ASP A 29 9.74 -6.29 -4.86
C ASP A 29 10.81 -5.31 -4.35
N ALA A 30 11.33 -4.46 -5.24
CA ALA A 30 12.26 -3.39 -4.88
C ALA A 30 11.62 -2.38 -3.90
N LEU A 31 10.36 -2.03 -4.13
CA LEU A 31 9.61 -1.12 -3.25
C LEU A 31 9.32 -1.74 -1.88
N VAL A 32 9.06 -3.05 -1.80
CA VAL A 32 8.94 -3.76 -0.53
C VAL A 32 10.25 -3.66 0.25
N HIS A 33 11.36 -3.99 -0.40
CA HIS A 33 12.67 -4.00 0.23
C HIS A 33 13.05 -2.61 0.76
N ALA A 34 12.81 -1.56 -0.04
CA ALA A 34 13.03 -0.18 0.40
C ALA A 34 12.13 0.20 1.59
N ALA A 35 10.84 -0.17 1.57
CA ALA A 35 9.93 0.11 2.69
C ALA A 35 10.36 -0.61 3.98
N ALA A 36 10.82 -1.86 3.88
CA ALA A 36 11.34 -2.61 5.02
C ALA A 36 12.61 -1.96 5.61
N GLN A 37 13.51 -1.44 4.77
CA GLN A 37 14.68 -0.66 5.20
C GLN A 37 14.29 0.64 5.89
N LEU A 38 13.17 1.24 5.52
CA LEU A 38 12.62 2.47 6.11
C LEU A 38 11.73 2.22 7.34
N HIS A 39 11.77 1.02 7.92
CA HIS A 39 10.92 0.62 9.06
C HIS A 39 9.41 0.81 8.83
N MET A 40 8.98 0.78 7.58
CA MET A 40 7.58 0.70 7.17
C MET A 40 7.22 -0.75 6.89
N VAL A 41 6.63 -1.41 7.87
CA VAL A 41 6.33 -2.85 7.83
C VAL A 41 4.83 -3.05 7.87
N PHE A 42 4.28 -3.72 6.86
CA PHE A 42 2.89 -4.13 6.88
C PHE A 42 2.74 -5.42 7.68
N VAL A 43 1.92 -5.34 8.73
CA VAL A 43 1.86 -6.36 9.77
C VAL A 43 0.75 -7.36 9.48
N ASN A 44 -0.42 -6.88 9.07
CA ASN A 44 -1.58 -7.74 8.88
C ASN A 44 -2.62 -7.09 7.96
N LYS A 45 -3.29 -7.93 7.16
CA LYS A 45 -4.56 -7.60 6.50
C LYS A 45 -5.64 -8.51 7.08
N ASN A 46 -6.49 -7.98 7.93
CA ASN A 46 -7.61 -8.73 8.47
C ASN A 46 -8.92 -8.25 7.83
N ALA A 47 -9.46 -9.04 6.90
CA ALA A 47 -10.60 -8.70 6.03
C ALA A 47 -10.44 -7.34 5.30
N ASN A 48 -10.77 -6.24 5.97
CA ASN A 48 -10.66 -4.86 5.47
C ASN A 48 -9.68 -3.98 6.28
N ILE A 49 -9.16 -4.44 7.42
CA ILE A 49 -8.23 -3.65 8.25
C ILE A 49 -6.79 -3.92 7.82
N LEU A 50 -6.08 -2.84 7.53
CA LEU A 50 -4.68 -2.76 7.13
C LEU A 50 -3.87 -2.21 8.31
N GLU A 51 -2.94 -3.00 8.84
CA GLU A 51 -2.05 -2.56 9.92
C GLU A 51 -0.64 -2.28 9.39
N ILE A 52 -0.18 -1.05 9.60
CA ILE A 52 1.16 -0.61 9.22
C ILE A 52 1.92 -0.24 10.49
N LYS A 53 3.09 -0.84 10.69
CA LYS A 53 4.06 -0.35 11.66
C LYS A 53 4.98 0.64 10.99
N PHE A 54 5.04 1.85 11.53
CA PHE A 54 5.95 2.91 11.14
C PHE A 54 6.69 3.43 12.36
N ASN A 55 8.03 3.35 12.36
CA ASN A 55 8.87 3.83 13.46
C ASN A 55 8.41 3.38 14.86
N GLY A 56 7.95 2.13 14.99
CA GLY A 56 7.47 1.57 16.26
C GLY A 56 6.02 1.89 16.63
N SER A 57 5.35 2.78 15.88
CA SER A 57 3.91 3.06 16.03
C SER A 57 3.10 2.22 15.05
N THR A 58 2.01 1.62 15.52
CA THR A 58 1.06 0.90 14.64
C THR A 58 -0.05 1.86 14.21
N ILE A 59 -0.18 2.04 12.90
CA ILE A 59 -1.25 2.81 12.27
C ILE A 59 -2.21 1.81 11.61
N GLN A 60 -3.49 1.95 11.90
CA GLN A 60 -4.55 1.13 11.32
C GLN A 60 -5.35 1.93 10.30
N TYR A 61 -5.54 1.33 9.14
CA TYR A 61 -6.40 1.85 8.08
C TYR A 61 -7.47 0.82 7.75
N GLU A 62 -8.70 1.28 7.50
CA GLU A 62 -9.76 0.46 6.96
C GLU A 62 -9.81 0.66 5.44
N ALA A 63 -9.58 -0.40 4.67
CA ALA A 63 -9.77 -0.42 3.23
C ALA A 63 -11.27 -0.41 2.92
N LEU A 64 -11.74 0.68 2.31
CA LEU A 64 -13.13 0.85 1.92
C LEU A 64 -13.38 0.27 0.52
N ASP A 65 -12.46 0.54 -0.41
CA ASP A 65 -12.57 0.05 -1.78
C ASP A 65 -11.20 -0.04 -2.46
N ILE A 66 -11.04 -1.01 -3.36
CA ILE A 66 -9.81 -1.24 -4.13
C ILE A 66 -10.16 -1.19 -5.61
N LEU A 67 -9.66 -0.15 -6.28
CA LEU A 67 -9.76 0.01 -7.71
C LEU A 67 -8.52 -0.58 -8.37
N GLU A 68 -8.62 -1.84 -8.77
CA GLU A 68 -7.52 -2.60 -9.35
C GLU A 68 -6.90 -1.95 -10.58
N PHE A 69 -5.66 -2.35 -10.88
CA PHE A 69 -4.99 -1.95 -12.10
C PHE A 69 -5.73 -2.52 -13.32
N THR A 70 -5.98 -1.65 -14.30
CA THR A 70 -6.52 -2.05 -15.61
C THR A 70 -5.73 -1.36 -16.70
N SER A 71 -5.53 -2.03 -17.83
CA SER A 71 -4.81 -1.50 -18.98
C SER A 71 -5.42 -0.21 -19.52
N ASP A 72 -6.74 -0.07 -19.40
CA ASP A 72 -7.48 1.13 -19.81
C ASP A 72 -7.19 2.34 -18.92
N ARG A 73 -7.07 2.12 -17.60
CA ARG A 73 -6.82 3.19 -16.62
C ARG A 73 -5.33 3.46 -16.40
N LYS A 74 -4.46 2.49 -16.68
CA LYS A 74 -3.01 2.48 -16.42
C LYS A 74 -2.63 2.92 -14.99
N ARG A 75 -3.53 2.71 -14.03
CA ARG A 75 -3.37 3.08 -12.63
C ARG A 75 -4.20 2.19 -11.72
N MET A 76 -3.78 2.12 -10.47
CA MET A 76 -4.41 1.42 -9.37
C MET A 76 -4.66 2.41 -8.23
N SER A 77 -5.82 2.32 -7.60
CA SER A 77 -6.17 3.20 -6.49
C SER A 77 -6.78 2.41 -5.34
N ILE A 78 -6.58 2.89 -4.11
CA ILE A 78 -7.23 2.36 -2.92
C ILE A 78 -7.84 3.50 -2.13
N VAL A 79 -9.07 3.29 -1.68
CA VAL A 79 -9.75 4.18 -0.74
C VAL A 79 -9.57 3.59 0.64
N VAL A 80 -8.90 4.34 1.53
CA VAL A 80 -8.71 3.94 2.92
C VAL A 80 -9.27 4.98 3.88
N LYS A 81 -9.70 4.53 5.04
CA LYS A 81 -10.10 5.37 6.16
C LYS A 81 -9.13 5.17 7.31
N ASP A 82 -8.56 6.25 7.80
CA ASP A 82 -7.71 6.23 8.98
C ASP A 82 -8.57 5.96 10.23
N CYS A 83 -8.26 4.89 10.96
CA CYS A 83 -9.03 4.48 12.13
C CYS A 83 -8.88 5.44 13.32
N HIS A 84 -7.82 6.24 13.39
CA HIS A 84 -7.59 7.18 14.50
C HIS A 84 -8.37 8.48 14.35
N ASN A 85 -8.40 9.06 13.15
CA ASN A 85 -9.00 10.38 12.91
C ASN A 85 -10.23 10.34 12.01
N GLY A 86 -10.58 9.18 11.44
CA GLY A 86 -11.72 8.98 10.56
C GLY A 86 -11.59 9.58 9.16
N ARG A 87 -10.42 10.12 8.80
CA ARG A 87 -10.19 10.73 7.48
C ARG A 87 -10.16 9.67 6.39
N ILE A 88 -10.80 9.98 5.27
CA ILE A 88 -10.77 9.16 4.06
C ILE A 88 -9.67 9.67 3.14
N ILE A 89 -8.82 8.76 2.67
CA ILE A 89 -7.66 9.03 1.85
C ILE A 89 -7.75 8.14 0.60
N LEU A 90 -7.70 8.76 -0.57
CA LEU A 90 -7.52 8.06 -1.84
C LEU A 90 -6.04 8.05 -2.18
N LEU A 91 -5.44 6.86 -2.26
CA LEU A 91 -4.06 6.69 -2.68
C LEU A 91 -4.05 6.04 -4.07
N SER A 92 -3.32 6.65 -5.02
CA SER A 92 -3.23 6.15 -6.40
C SER A 92 -1.78 5.98 -6.83
N LYS A 93 -1.49 4.89 -7.57
CA LYS A 93 -0.22 4.65 -8.27
C LYS A 93 -0.48 4.26 -9.73
N GLY A 94 0.40 4.62 -10.65
CA GLY A 94 0.16 4.44 -12.09
C GLY A 94 1.10 5.26 -12.93
N ALA A 95 0.91 5.22 -14.25
CA ALA A 95 1.72 5.98 -15.20
C ALA A 95 1.52 7.49 -15.03
N ASP A 96 2.56 8.26 -15.32
CA ASP A 96 2.57 9.72 -15.20
C ASP A 96 1.43 10.35 -16.02
N GLU A 97 1.20 9.87 -17.24
CA GLU A 97 0.13 10.38 -18.10
C GLU A 97 -1.27 10.15 -17.51
N SER A 98 -1.40 9.18 -16.60
CA SER A 98 -2.67 8.81 -15.96
C SER A 98 -2.86 9.43 -14.58
N ILE A 99 -1.79 9.93 -13.96
CA ILE A 99 -1.82 10.60 -12.65
C ILE A 99 -1.73 12.11 -12.79
N LEU A 100 -0.80 12.63 -13.59
CA LEU A 100 -0.51 14.06 -13.73
C LEU A 100 -1.74 14.91 -14.06
N PRO A 101 -2.70 14.49 -14.91
CA PRO A 101 -3.91 15.29 -15.18
C PRO A 101 -4.79 15.51 -13.95
N TYR A 102 -4.66 14.67 -12.92
CA TYR A 102 -5.40 14.75 -11.66
C TYR A 102 -4.55 15.33 -10.52
N ALA A 103 -3.27 15.62 -10.79
CA ALA A 103 -2.41 16.28 -9.84
C ALA A 103 -2.73 17.78 -9.86
N CYS A 104 -2.86 18.38 -8.68
CA CYS A 104 -2.86 19.82 -8.56
C CYS A 104 -1.40 20.29 -8.69
N ALA A 105 -1.13 21.20 -9.62
CA ALA A 105 0.13 21.95 -9.60
C ALA A 105 0.17 22.75 -8.29
N GLY A 106 1.21 22.53 -7.47
CA GLY A 106 1.41 23.29 -6.25
C GLY A 106 1.65 24.77 -6.55
N TRP A 107 1.18 25.62 -5.63
CA TRP A 107 1.38 27.08 -5.64
C TRP A 107 2.83 27.46 -5.35
#